data_AF-H6RWZ7-F1
#
_entry.id   AF-H6RWZ7-F1
#
_cell.length_a   1.000
_cell.length_b   1.000
_cell.length_c   1.000
_cell.angle_alpha   90.00
_cell.angle_beta   90.00
_cell.angle_gamma   90.00
#
_symmetry.space_group_name_H-M   'P 1'
#
loop_
_entity.id
_entity.type
_entity.pdbx_description
1 polymer ?
#
loop_
_entity_poly.entity_id
_entity_poly.type
_entity_poly.pdbx_seq_one_letter_code
_entity_poly.pdbx_strand_id
1 'polypeptide(L)' 'MDVRRFSGDAIGHAARIARLDIGSDREESFGQMVEGVYALIDRLDDVPLGETPPAIGFDPRWEA' A
#
# COMPACT_ATOMS: atom_id res chain seq x y z
N MET A 1 16.75 -9.36 2.97
CA MET A 1 15.38 -8.94 2.66
C MET A 1 15.48 -8.15 1.38
N ASP A 2 14.87 -8.63 0.31
CA ASP A 2 14.97 -7.96 -0.99
C ASP A 2 14.16 -6.66 -0.97
N VAL A 3 14.72 -5.58 -1.50
CA VAL A 3 14.07 -4.26 -1.44
C VAL A 3 13.06 -4.21 -2.55
N ARG A 4 11.76 -4.17 -2.20
CA ARG A 4 10.70 -3.94 -3.19
C ARG A 4 10.92 -2.58 -3.85
N ARG A 5 10.97 -2.58 -5.18
CA ARG A 5 11.01 -1.38 -6.01
C ARG A 5 9.81 -1.33 -6.91
N PHE A 6 9.15 -0.18 -6.96
CA PHE A 6 8.13 0.05 -7.98
C PHE A 6 8.79 0.39 -9.31
N SER A 7 8.35 -0.25 -10.38
CA SER A 7 8.84 0.01 -11.73
C SER A 7 7.85 0.87 -12.51
N GLY A 8 8.37 1.74 -13.39
CA GLY A 8 7.54 2.52 -14.31
C GLY A 8 6.64 3.54 -13.60
N ASP A 9 5.37 3.63 -14.00
CA ASP A 9 4.40 4.65 -13.56
C ASP A 9 3.47 4.16 -12.42
N ALA A 10 3.92 3.19 -11.60
CA ALA A 10 3.05 2.61 -10.58
C ALA A 10 2.58 3.64 -9.52
N ILE A 11 3.48 4.53 -9.09
CA ILE A 11 3.16 5.59 -8.12
C ILE A 11 2.22 6.63 -8.72
N GLY A 12 2.53 7.14 -9.91
CA GLY A 12 1.66 8.08 -10.63
C GLY A 12 0.28 7.48 -10.91
N HIS A 13 0.20 6.20 -11.29
CA HIS A 13 -1.05 5.49 -11.48
C HIS A 13 -1.87 5.40 -10.18
N ALA A 14 -1.26 4.98 -9.07
CA ALA A 14 -1.92 4.90 -7.78
C ALA A 14 -2.42 6.27 -7.29
N ALA A 15 -1.62 7.33 -7.46
CA ALA A 15 -1.99 8.69 -7.12
C ALA A 15 -3.23 9.16 -7.89
N ARG A 16 -3.30 8.88 -9.21
CA ARG A 16 -4.48 9.21 -10.03
C ARG A 16 -5.75 8.49 -9.58
N ILE A 17 -5.66 7.20 -9.25
CA ILE A 17 -6.80 6.43 -8.71
C ILE A 17 -7.28 7.04 -7.39
N ALA A 18 -6.34 7.41 -6.51
CA ALA A 18 -6.63 8.05 -5.24
C ALA A 18 -7.05 9.53 -5.37
N ARG A 19 -7.00 10.10 -6.58
CA ARG A 19 -7.22 11.54 -6.86
C ARG A 19 -6.29 12.44 -6.03
N LEU A 20 -5.05 12.00 -5.84
CA LEU A 20 -4.01 12.75 -5.14
C LEU A 20 -3.12 13.48 -6.16
N ASP A 21 -2.95 14.78 -5.95
CA ASP A 21 -1.91 15.55 -6.62
C ASP A 21 -0.65 15.55 -5.73
N ILE A 22 0.37 14.82 -6.17
CA ILE A 22 1.62 14.65 -5.42
C ILE A 22 2.63 15.73 -5.79
N GLY A 23 2.47 16.37 -6.96
CA GLY A 23 3.49 17.24 -7.57
C GLY A 23 4.74 16.46 -7.99
N SER A 24 5.32 16.84 -9.14
CA SER A 24 6.54 16.20 -9.70
C SER A 24 7.71 16.16 -8.71
N ASP A 25 7.83 17.19 -7.88
CA ASP A 25 8.98 17.39 -7.00
C ASP A 25 8.97 16.43 -5.80
N ARG A 26 7.85 15.75 -5.54
CA ARG A 26 7.68 14.85 -4.40
C ARG A 26 7.54 13.39 -4.80
N GLU A 27 7.37 13.11 -6.08
CA GLU A 27 7.04 11.78 -6.58
C GLU A 27 8.11 10.74 -6.21
N GLU A 28 9.39 11.09 -6.30
CA GLU A 28 10.50 10.19 -5.93
C GLU A 28 10.51 9.89 -4.42
N SER A 29 10.43 10.94 -3.58
CA SER A 29 10.42 10.79 -2.12
C SER A 29 9.17 10.04 -1.64
N PHE A 30 8.03 10.30 -2.27
CA PHE A 30 6.79 9.59 -1.99
C PHE A 30 6.90 8.12 -2.41
N GLY A 31 7.47 7.83 -3.58
CA GLY A 31 7.72 6.46 -4.04
C GLY A 31 8.55 5.66 -3.05
N GLN A 32 9.67 6.22 -2.55
CA GLN A 32 10.51 5.56 -1.55
C GLN A 32 9.76 5.29 -0.24
N MET A 33 8.92 6.22 0.20
CA MET A 33 8.08 6.03 1.39
C MET A 33 7.08 4.88 1.19
N VAL A 34 6.38 4.85 0.05
CA VAL A 34 5.41 3.79 -0.27
C VAL A 34 6.11 2.44 -0.39
N GLU A 35 7.30 2.37 -1.00
CA GLU A 35 8.11 1.15 -1.05
C GLU A 35 8.42 0.63 0.37
N GLY A 36 8.80 1.53 1.28
CA GLY A 36 9.03 1.19 2.68
C GLY A 36 7.78 0.64 3.39
N VAL A 37 6.61 1.26 3.17
CA VAL A 37 5.34 0.77 3.73
C VAL A 37 4.99 -0.61 3.20
N TYR A 38 5.13 -0.85 1.89
CA TYR A 38 4.86 -2.16 1.31
C TYR A 38 5.85 -3.23 1.76
N ALA A 39 7.12 -2.88 1.98
CA ALA A 39 8.08 -3.80 2.57
C ALA A 39 7.69 -4.23 4.01
N LEU A 40 7.02 -3.36 4.77
CA LEU A 40 6.44 -3.73 6.07
C LEU A 40 5.23 -4.65 5.89
N ILE A 41 4.35 -4.37 4.93
CA ILE A 41 3.20 -5.23 4.62
C ILE A 41 3.66 -6.63 4.20
N ASP A 42 4.75 -6.73 3.44
CA ASP A 42 5.34 -8.02 3.03
C ASP A 42 5.85 -8.87 4.21
N ARG A 43 5.88 -8.34 5.45
CA ARG A 43 6.15 -9.14 6.65
C ARG A 43 4.93 -9.96 7.07
N LEU A 44 3.74 -9.59 6.61
CA LEU A 44 2.52 -10.35 6.85
C LEU A 44 2.47 -11.64 6.04
N ASP A 45 3.20 -11.75 4.93
CA ASP A 45 3.28 -12.98 4.12
C ASP A 45 3.89 -14.15 4.89
N ASP A 46 4.75 -13.86 5.88
CA ASP A 46 5.36 -14.87 6.74
C ASP A 46 4.41 -15.38 7.84
N VAL A 47 3.22 -14.76 7.99
CA VAL A 47 2.24 -15.14 9.02
C VAL A 47 1.37 -16.29 8.49
N PRO A 48 1.40 -17.48 9.12
CA PRO A 48 0.54 -18.58 8.72
C PRO A 48 -0.92 -18.27 9.05
N LEU A 49 -1.72 -17.98 8.02
CA LEU A 49 -3.14 -17.61 8.18
C LEU A 49 -4.03 -18.80 8.60
N GLY A 50 -3.58 -20.04 8.39
CA GLY A 50 -4.35 -21.25 8.69
C GLY A 50 -5.71 -21.26 7.98
N GLU A 51 -6.77 -21.66 8.68
CA GLU A 51 -8.16 -21.58 8.20
C GLU A 51 -8.86 -20.28 8.63
N THR A 52 -8.11 -19.26 9.08
CA THR A 52 -8.71 -18.00 9.55
C THR A 52 -9.48 -17.36 8.40
N PRO A 53 -10.83 -17.30 8.47
CA PRO A 53 -11.59 -16.64 7.42
C PRO A 53 -11.24 -15.15 7.42
N PRO A 54 -11.26 -14.47 6.26
CA PRO A 54 -11.09 -13.02 6.22
C PRO A 54 -12.04 -12.35 7.21
N ALA A 55 -11.55 -11.37 7.95
CA ALA A 55 -12.39 -10.59 8.86
C ALA A 55 -13.43 -9.80 8.03
N ILE A 56 -14.60 -10.39 7.82
CA ILE A 56 -15.75 -9.82 7.11
C ILE A 56 -16.58 -8.89 8.00
N GLY A 57 -15.92 -8.21 8.93
CA GLY A 57 -16.53 -7.29 9.90
C GLY A 57 -16.64 -5.85 9.40
N PHE A 58 -16.58 -5.60 8.09
CA PHE A 58 -16.76 -4.25 7.56
C PHE A 58 -18.23 -3.85 7.71
N ASP A 59 -18.53 -3.07 8.74
CA ASP A 59 -19.76 -2.28 8.77
C ASP A 59 -19.52 -0.98 7.99
N PRO A 60 -20.13 -0.80 6.79
CA PRO A 60 -20.01 0.44 6.04
C PRO A 60 -20.68 1.62 6.73
N ARG A 61 -21.45 1.39 7.81
CA ARG A 61 -22.04 2.44 8.62
C ARG A 61 -20.96 2.98 9.56
N TRP A 62 -20.53 4.20 9.29
CA TRP A 62 -19.78 5.02 10.23
C TRP A 62 -20.68 5.47 11.39
N GLU A 63 -21.28 4.53 12.12
CA GLU A 63 -22.04 4.84 13.34
C GLU A 63 -21.07 4.85 14.53
N ALA A 64 -20.96 6.03 15.17
CA ALA A 64 -20.09 6.31 16.30
C ALA A 64 -20.66 5.77 17.62
#